data_AF-A0A059WS81-F1
#
_entry.id   AF-A0A059WS81-F1
#
_cell.length_a   1.000
_cell.length_b   1.000
_cell.length_c   1.000
_cell.angle_alpha   90.00
_cell.angle_beta   90.00
_cell.angle_gamma   90.00
#
_symmetry.space_group_name_H-M   'P 1'
#
loop_
_entity.id
_entity.type
_entity.pdbx_description
1 polymer ?
#
loop_
_entity_poly.entity_id
_entity_poly.type
_entity_poly.pdbx_seq_one_letter_code
_entity_poly.pdbx_strand_id
1 'polypeptide(L)'
;GFPLLTLRKIPVKMFVAEQIWFVSGARKPADFLRDYTKIWDIFTNPADVVTVAYGYRWRKHFGRDQLGALVKLLKADPTSRHGVIVTWDPAGDGLGGTTRKNVPCPYTFTVNIIGGRLHFHNIVRSNDMVLGFPSDVAGFALLQLMLAQKLGVKPGMYSHSISNAHIYDNQYDAVKEMLKRKNTHKPIHAELPRNAFDRAEKKDAKLVQQIVSTFSSQYEPQEAIKGLQIVL
;
A
#
# COMPACT_ATOMS: atom_id res chain seq x y z
N GLY A 1 3.43 13.32 11.39
CA GLY A 1 2.44 12.26 11.66
C GLY A 1 2.39 11.27 10.52
N PHE A 2 1.70 10.16 10.69
CA PHE A 2 1.38 9.18 9.67
C PHE A 2 0.36 9.75 8.66
N PRO A 3 0.54 9.55 7.34
CA PRO A 3 -0.28 10.19 6.32
C PRO A 3 -1.60 9.45 6.10
N LEU A 4 -2.52 9.52 7.07
CA LEU A 4 -3.87 8.97 6.97
C LEU A 4 -4.89 10.11 6.83
N LEU A 5 -5.68 10.09 5.76
CA LEU A 5 -6.66 11.14 5.48
C LEU A 5 -7.75 11.20 6.56
N THR A 6 -8.03 12.40 7.06
CA THR A 6 -9.01 12.67 8.13
C THR A 6 -10.26 13.41 7.67
N LEU A 7 -10.27 13.93 6.43
CA LEU A 7 -11.43 14.64 5.87
C LEU A 7 -12.60 13.71 5.54
N ARG A 8 -12.37 12.40 5.52
CA ARG A 8 -13.40 11.35 5.46
C ARG A 8 -12.82 10.07 6.08
N LYS A 9 -13.70 9.15 6.46
CA LYS A 9 -13.29 7.83 6.96
C LYS A 9 -12.58 6.99 5.88
N ILE A 10 -11.36 6.55 6.18
CA ILE A 10 -10.60 5.54 5.45
C ILE A 10 -10.72 4.20 6.19
N PRO A 11 -11.04 3.07 5.52
CA PRO A 11 -11.10 1.76 6.17
C PRO A 11 -9.71 1.25 6.59
N VAL A 12 -9.25 1.62 7.78
CA VAL A 12 -7.88 1.27 8.27
C VAL A 12 -7.57 -0.22 8.18
N LYS A 13 -8.52 -1.05 8.62
CA LYS A 13 -8.38 -2.51 8.59
C LYS A 13 -8.09 -3.05 7.18
N MET A 14 -8.66 -2.42 6.15
CA MET A 14 -8.48 -2.84 4.75
C MET A 14 -7.03 -2.65 4.31
N PHE A 15 -6.50 -1.42 4.34
CA PHE A 15 -5.15 -1.18 3.84
C PHE A 15 -4.09 -1.89 4.68
N VAL A 16 -4.31 -2.07 6.00
CA VAL A 16 -3.41 -2.84 6.86
C VAL A 16 -3.34 -4.30 6.41
N ALA A 17 -4.50 -4.93 6.17
CA ALA A 17 -4.57 -6.31 5.71
C ALA A 17 -3.99 -6.48 4.29
N GLU A 18 -4.25 -5.53 3.38
CA GLU A 18 -3.65 -5.53 2.04
C GLU A 18 -2.12 -5.48 2.10
N GLN A 19 -1.54 -4.59 2.90
CA GLN A 19 -0.08 -4.50 3.02
C GLN A 19 0.53 -5.76 3.61
N ILE A 20 -0.13 -6.39 4.60
CA ILE A 20 0.33 -7.68 5.14
C ILE A 20 0.26 -8.77 4.07
N TRP A 21 -0.84 -8.82 3.29
CA TRP A 21 -0.98 -9.75 2.18
C TRP A 21 0.10 -9.54 1.11
N PHE A 22 0.40 -8.28 0.75
CA PHE A 22 1.47 -7.96 -0.19
C PHE A 22 2.85 -8.37 0.33
N VAL A 23 3.19 -8.05 1.58
CA VAL A 23 4.47 -8.45 2.18
C VAL A 23 4.63 -9.97 2.19
N SER A 24 3.54 -10.74 2.33
CA SER A 24 3.59 -12.22 2.29
C SER A 24 3.86 -12.82 0.91
N GLY A 25 3.68 -12.05 -0.17
CA GLY A 25 3.76 -12.59 -1.53
C GLY A 25 2.64 -13.57 -1.91
N ALA A 26 1.53 -13.56 -1.17
CA ALA A 26 0.32 -14.31 -1.51
C ALA A 26 -0.40 -13.67 -2.71
N ARG A 27 -1.22 -14.48 -3.39
CA ARG A 27 -2.01 -14.07 -4.55
C ARG A 27 -3.44 -14.61 -4.58
N LYS A 28 -3.82 -15.42 -3.59
CA LYS A 28 -5.20 -15.85 -3.38
C LYS A 28 -5.80 -15.00 -2.25
N PRO A 29 -6.91 -14.30 -2.48
CA PRO A 29 -7.57 -13.56 -1.40
C PRO A 29 -8.07 -14.48 -0.28
N ALA A 30 -8.49 -15.72 -0.61
CA ALA A 30 -8.92 -16.75 0.35
C ALA A 30 -7.92 -17.02 1.48
N ASP A 31 -6.62 -16.91 1.19
CA ASP A 31 -5.58 -17.32 2.15
C ASP A 31 -5.48 -16.39 3.37
N PHE A 32 -6.04 -15.17 3.29
CA PHE A 32 -5.95 -14.17 4.35
C PHE A 32 -6.82 -12.93 4.09
N LEU A 33 -6.75 -12.36 2.87
CA LEU A 33 -7.27 -11.03 2.61
C LEU A 33 -8.80 -10.96 2.68
N ARG A 34 -9.49 -12.04 2.29
CA ARG A 34 -10.95 -12.13 2.22
C ARG A 34 -11.63 -11.98 3.58
N ASP A 35 -10.92 -12.26 4.67
CA ASP A 35 -11.40 -12.03 6.04
C ASP A 35 -11.55 -10.53 6.39
N TYR A 36 -10.91 -9.66 5.60
CA TYR A 36 -10.85 -8.22 5.85
C TYR A 36 -11.47 -7.38 4.75
N THR A 37 -11.38 -7.84 3.49
CA THR A 37 -11.92 -7.12 2.34
C THR A 37 -12.15 -8.05 1.14
N LYS A 38 -13.16 -7.74 0.33
CA LYS A 38 -13.52 -8.47 -0.90
C LYS A 38 -13.22 -7.69 -2.19
N ILE A 39 -12.59 -6.52 -2.08
CA ILE A 39 -12.33 -5.65 -3.25
C ILE A 39 -11.46 -6.31 -4.32
N TRP A 40 -10.70 -7.35 -3.95
CA TRP A 40 -9.85 -8.10 -4.87
C TRP A 40 -10.56 -9.24 -5.60
N ASP A 41 -11.77 -9.64 -5.16
CA ASP A 41 -12.49 -10.78 -5.72
C ASP A 41 -12.83 -10.55 -7.21
N ILE A 42 -13.15 -9.32 -7.59
CA ILE A 42 -13.42 -8.92 -9.00
C ILE A 42 -12.23 -9.13 -9.94
N PHE A 43 -11.01 -9.22 -9.40
CA PHE A 43 -9.76 -9.40 -10.14
C PHE A 43 -9.24 -10.83 -10.11
N THR A 44 -9.96 -11.75 -9.47
CA THR A 44 -9.60 -13.17 -9.46
C THR A 44 -9.91 -13.83 -10.80
N ASN A 45 -9.08 -14.82 -11.16
CA ASN A 45 -9.38 -15.77 -12.24
C ASN A 45 -10.22 -16.94 -11.71
N PRO A 46 -10.65 -17.90 -12.56
CA PRO A 46 -11.44 -19.06 -12.12
C PRO A 46 -10.77 -19.96 -11.05
N ALA A 47 -9.46 -19.83 -10.83
CA ALA A 47 -8.72 -20.57 -9.80
C ALA A 47 -8.56 -19.78 -8.48
N ASP A 48 -9.35 -18.70 -8.30
CA ASP A 48 -9.31 -17.79 -7.15
C ASP A 48 -7.95 -17.10 -6.94
N VAL A 49 -7.28 -16.77 -8.05
CA VAL A 49 -5.95 -16.13 -8.03
C VAL A 49 -6.02 -14.75 -8.68
N VAL A 50 -5.44 -13.77 -8.00
CA VAL A 50 -5.12 -12.45 -8.55
C VAL A 50 -3.72 -12.52 -9.17
N THR A 51 -3.64 -12.69 -10.48
CA THR A 51 -2.36 -12.88 -11.21
C THR A 51 -1.46 -11.65 -11.20
N VAL A 52 -2.03 -10.48 -10.91
CA VAL A 52 -1.34 -9.18 -10.84
C VAL A 52 -1.15 -8.67 -9.42
N ALA A 53 -1.37 -9.51 -8.40
CA ALA A 53 -1.21 -9.11 -7.00
C ALA A 53 0.20 -8.55 -6.73
N TYR A 54 0.27 -7.37 -6.09
CA TYR A 54 1.53 -6.66 -5.84
C TYR A 54 2.57 -7.53 -5.13
N GLY A 55 2.19 -8.17 -4.02
CA GLY A 55 3.08 -9.05 -3.29
C GLY A 55 3.66 -10.18 -4.13
N TYR A 56 2.84 -10.80 -4.97
CA TYR A 56 3.29 -11.84 -5.90
C TYR A 56 4.29 -11.29 -6.92
N ARG A 57 4.06 -10.08 -7.45
CA ARG A 57 5.03 -9.39 -8.31
C ARG A 57 6.36 -9.11 -7.60
N TRP A 58 6.31 -8.71 -6.35
CA TRP A 58 7.52 -8.40 -5.57
C TRP A 58 8.32 -9.65 -5.19
N ARG A 59 7.66 -10.79 -4.97
CA ARG A 59 8.32 -11.97 -4.39
C ARG A 59 8.54 -13.17 -5.31
N LYS A 60 7.74 -13.31 -6.36
CA LYS A 60 7.64 -14.59 -7.11
C LYS A 60 7.58 -14.42 -8.63
N HIS A 61 6.83 -13.44 -9.14
CA HIS A 61 6.49 -13.32 -10.56
C HIS A 61 7.71 -13.31 -11.49
N PHE A 62 8.75 -12.57 -11.12
CA PHE A 62 9.96 -12.41 -11.94
C PHE A 62 11.03 -13.48 -11.67
N GLY A 63 10.65 -14.62 -11.09
CA GLY A 63 11.59 -15.69 -10.72
C GLY A 63 12.55 -15.33 -9.58
N ARG A 64 12.28 -14.23 -8.85
CA ARG A 64 13.11 -13.74 -7.74
C ARG A 64 12.27 -13.08 -6.66
N ASP A 65 12.75 -13.16 -5.42
CA ASP A 65 12.21 -12.38 -4.30
C ASP A 65 12.91 -11.02 -4.22
N GLN A 66 12.32 -10.02 -4.87
CA GLN A 66 12.86 -8.65 -4.87
C GLN A 66 12.81 -8.03 -3.46
N LEU A 67 11.72 -8.26 -2.72
CA LEU A 67 11.53 -7.66 -1.39
C LEU A 67 12.48 -8.28 -0.34
N GLY A 68 12.68 -9.60 -0.39
CA GLY A 68 13.68 -10.29 0.43
C GLY A 68 15.11 -9.88 0.06
N ALA A 69 15.41 -9.80 -1.25
CA ALA A 69 16.72 -9.34 -1.74
C ALA A 69 17.02 -7.89 -1.32
N LEU A 70 16.01 -7.01 -1.33
CA LEU A 70 16.12 -5.63 -0.86
C LEU A 70 16.52 -5.58 0.62
N VAL A 71 15.84 -6.34 1.48
CA VAL A 71 16.16 -6.41 2.90
C VAL A 71 17.58 -6.96 3.11
N LYS A 72 17.97 -8.00 2.38
CA LYS A 72 19.33 -8.56 2.46
C LYS A 72 20.38 -7.53 2.04
N LEU A 73 20.15 -6.82 0.93
CA LEU A 73 21.03 -5.77 0.41
C LEU A 73 21.23 -4.68 1.45
N LEU A 74 20.16 -4.06 1.92
CA LEU A 74 20.26 -2.89 2.81
C LEU A 74 20.74 -3.24 4.23
N LYS A 75 20.67 -4.52 4.64
CA LYS A 75 21.35 -4.99 5.85
C LYS A 75 22.86 -5.12 5.67
N ALA A 76 23.30 -5.58 4.51
CA ALA A 76 24.72 -5.78 4.21
C ALA A 76 25.42 -4.47 3.85
N ASP A 77 24.73 -3.61 3.09
CA ASP A 77 25.18 -2.29 2.67
C ASP A 77 24.02 -1.28 2.81
N PRO A 78 23.90 -0.63 3.98
CA PRO A 78 22.89 0.40 4.20
C PRO A 78 23.02 1.61 3.26
N THR A 79 24.19 1.85 2.68
CA THR A 79 24.43 3.00 1.80
C THR A 79 24.06 2.75 0.34
N SER A 80 23.68 1.51 0.03
CA SER A 80 23.34 1.10 -1.33
C SER A 80 22.21 1.95 -1.91
N ARG A 81 22.38 2.37 -3.16
CA ARG A 81 21.37 3.09 -3.96
C ARG A 81 20.55 2.15 -4.84
N HIS A 82 20.73 0.85 -4.69
CA HIS A 82 20.10 -0.17 -5.55
C HIS A 82 18.80 -0.72 -4.96
N GLY A 83 18.23 -0.07 -3.94
CA GLY A 83 16.98 -0.48 -3.32
C GLY A 83 15.78 -0.18 -4.21
N VAL A 84 15.59 -0.95 -5.28
CA VAL A 84 14.51 -0.77 -6.28
C VAL A 84 13.65 -2.02 -6.35
N ILE A 85 12.33 -1.84 -6.35
CA ILE A 85 11.34 -2.91 -6.54
C ILE A 85 10.48 -2.54 -7.74
N VAL A 86 10.39 -3.44 -8.71
CA VAL A 86 9.55 -3.26 -9.90
C VAL A 86 8.33 -4.18 -9.80
N THR A 87 7.14 -3.62 -10.00
CA THR A 87 5.88 -4.36 -10.07
C THR A 87 5.45 -4.63 -11.51
N TRP A 88 5.72 -3.67 -12.41
CA TRP A 88 5.37 -3.73 -13.83
C TRP A 88 6.15 -4.80 -14.58
N ASP A 89 5.44 -5.62 -15.35
CA ASP A 89 6.04 -6.61 -16.22
C ASP A 89 5.97 -6.13 -17.67
N PRO A 90 7.07 -5.67 -18.28
CA PRO A 90 7.06 -5.19 -19.66
C PRO A 90 6.69 -6.28 -20.69
N ALA A 91 6.78 -7.57 -20.33
CA ALA A 91 6.42 -8.67 -21.23
C ALA A 91 4.90 -8.85 -21.36
N GLY A 92 4.09 -8.29 -20.45
CA GLY A 92 2.64 -8.53 -20.47
C GLY A 92 1.76 -7.45 -19.84
N ASP A 93 2.31 -6.41 -19.23
CA ASP A 93 1.57 -5.25 -18.75
C ASP A 93 1.70 -4.09 -19.77
N GLY A 94 0.56 -3.63 -20.28
CA GLY A 94 0.49 -2.52 -21.24
C GLY A 94 1.02 -2.85 -22.65
N LEU A 95 0.92 -1.87 -23.55
CA LEU A 95 1.45 -1.83 -24.93
C LEU A 95 1.13 -3.02 -25.89
N GLY A 96 0.48 -4.09 -25.44
CA GLY A 96 0.18 -5.27 -26.26
C GLY A 96 -1.10 -5.99 -25.84
N GLY A 97 -2.18 -5.72 -26.60
CA GLY A 97 -3.29 -6.61 -27.02
C GLY A 97 -4.10 -7.46 -26.01
N THR A 98 -3.64 -7.69 -24.78
CA THR A 98 -4.39 -8.48 -23.79
C THR A 98 -5.12 -7.57 -22.82
N THR A 99 -6.45 -7.62 -22.86
CA THR A 99 -7.33 -6.91 -21.93
C THR A 99 -7.21 -7.56 -20.55
N ARG A 100 -6.21 -7.15 -19.76
CA ARG A 100 -6.18 -7.52 -18.34
C ARG A 100 -7.22 -6.69 -17.59
N LYS A 101 -8.05 -7.33 -16.78
CA LYS A 101 -9.02 -6.66 -15.90
C LYS A 101 -8.36 -5.68 -14.91
N ASN A 102 -7.06 -5.84 -14.65
CA ASN A 102 -6.28 -4.96 -13.79
C ASN A 102 -4.79 -5.04 -14.15
N VAL A 103 -4.11 -3.89 -14.09
CA VAL A 103 -2.65 -3.76 -14.22
C VAL A 103 -2.13 -2.84 -13.10
N PRO A 104 -0.97 -3.13 -12.49
CA PRO A 104 -0.48 -2.41 -11.33
C PRO A 104 -0.46 -0.89 -11.51
N CYS A 105 -1.00 -0.13 -10.57
CA CYS A 105 -0.96 1.34 -10.58
C CYS A 105 0.39 1.85 -10.01
N PRO A 106 0.74 1.54 -8.75
CA PRO A 106 2.12 1.58 -8.28
C PRO A 106 2.97 0.56 -9.04
N TYR A 107 3.77 1.07 -9.97
CA TYR A 107 4.51 0.23 -10.90
C TYR A 107 5.96 0.01 -10.46
N THR A 108 6.48 0.88 -9.59
CA THR A 108 7.80 0.75 -8.97
C THR A 108 7.89 1.57 -7.67
N PHE A 109 8.80 1.19 -6.79
CA PHE A 109 9.26 2.05 -5.70
C PHE A 109 10.75 1.89 -5.45
N THR A 110 11.35 2.92 -4.85
CA THR A 110 12.73 2.90 -4.37
C THR A 110 12.79 3.15 -2.88
N VAL A 111 13.79 2.56 -2.22
CA VAL A 111 14.12 2.84 -0.83
C VAL A 111 15.62 3.01 -0.65
N ASN A 112 16.02 3.93 0.23
CA ASN A 112 17.42 4.22 0.53
C ASN A 112 17.55 4.54 2.03
N ILE A 113 18.68 4.20 2.65
CA ILE A 113 18.97 4.62 4.02
C ILE A 113 19.94 5.80 4.00
N ILE A 114 19.50 6.95 4.51
CA ILE A 114 20.30 8.17 4.57
C ILE A 114 20.17 8.73 5.99
N GLY A 115 21.30 9.03 6.64
CA GLY A 115 21.30 9.55 8.02
C GLY A 115 20.60 8.63 9.03
N GLY A 116 20.73 7.30 8.87
CA GLY A 116 20.07 6.32 9.72
C GLY A 116 18.54 6.26 9.57
N ARG A 117 18.00 6.74 8.44
CA ARG A 117 16.57 6.76 8.14
C ARG A 117 16.24 6.11 6.81
N LEU A 118 15.21 5.28 6.76
CA LEU A 118 14.70 4.67 5.52
C LEU A 118 13.80 5.67 4.77
N HIS A 119 14.28 6.21 3.66
CA HIS A 119 13.49 6.99 2.72
C HIS A 119 12.79 6.05 1.73
N PHE A 120 11.56 6.37 1.35
CA PHE A 120 10.73 5.56 0.45
C PHE A 120 10.11 6.46 -0.61
N HIS A 121 10.27 6.10 -1.89
CA HIS A 121 9.67 6.82 -3.00
C HIS A 121 8.82 5.87 -3.84
N ASN A 122 7.51 6.04 -3.80
CA ASN A 122 6.54 5.30 -4.60
C ASN A 122 6.23 6.04 -5.91
N ILE A 123 6.16 5.32 -7.03
CA ILE A 123 5.79 5.90 -8.33
C ILE A 123 4.56 5.18 -8.89
N VAL A 124 3.53 5.97 -9.20
CA VAL A 124 2.20 5.52 -9.57
C VAL A 124 1.82 6.08 -10.93
N ARG A 125 1.49 5.22 -11.89
CA ARG A 125 1.16 5.65 -13.26
C ARG A 125 -0.21 6.33 -13.35
N SER A 126 -1.14 5.95 -12.48
CA SER A 126 -2.52 6.43 -12.46
C SER A 126 -3.10 6.25 -11.06
N ASN A 127 -3.70 7.30 -10.48
CA ASN A 127 -4.27 7.23 -9.14
C ASN A 127 -5.58 8.02 -9.06
N ASP A 128 -6.67 7.32 -8.71
CA ASP A 128 -7.92 7.95 -8.30
C ASP A 128 -7.67 8.74 -7.00
N MET A 129 -7.80 10.06 -7.07
CA MET A 129 -7.47 10.97 -5.97
C MET A 129 -8.48 10.90 -4.81
N VAL A 130 -9.68 10.37 -5.05
CA VAL A 130 -10.76 10.31 -4.07
C VAL A 130 -10.72 8.99 -3.33
N LEU A 131 -10.69 7.86 -4.03
CA LEU A 131 -10.78 6.53 -3.43
C LEU A 131 -9.43 5.83 -3.24
N GLY A 132 -8.59 5.81 -4.28
CA GLY A 132 -7.34 5.06 -4.30
C GLY A 132 -6.23 5.74 -3.50
N PHE A 133 -5.90 6.97 -3.87
CA PHE A 133 -4.75 7.72 -3.36
C PHE A 133 -4.64 7.75 -1.83
N PRO A 134 -5.72 8.03 -1.05
CA PRO A 134 -5.60 8.05 0.41
C PRO A 134 -5.20 6.69 1.01
N SER A 135 -5.72 5.59 0.45
CA SER A 135 -5.43 4.23 0.90
C SER A 135 -4.04 3.78 0.44
N ASP A 136 -3.63 4.16 -0.78
CA ASP A 136 -2.30 3.87 -1.31
C ASP A 136 -1.21 4.57 -0.47
N VAL A 137 -1.36 5.87 -0.19
CA VAL A 137 -0.40 6.62 0.63
C VAL A 137 -0.28 6.02 2.03
N ALA A 138 -1.40 5.72 2.69
CA ALA A 138 -1.38 5.08 4.01
C ALA A 138 -0.74 3.67 3.95
N GLY A 139 -1.08 2.88 2.94
CA GLY A 139 -0.53 1.54 2.76
C GLY A 139 0.98 1.52 2.53
N PHE A 140 1.49 2.33 1.61
CA PHE A 140 2.93 2.39 1.34
C PHE A 140 3.72 3.08 2.47
N ALA A 141 3.13 4.03 3.19
CA ALA A 141 3.73 4.53 4.42
C ALA A 141 3.83 3.45 5.50
N LEU A 142 2.82 2.58 5.63
CA LEU A 142 2.88 1.41 6.52
C LEU A 142 3.98 0.42 6.09
N LEU A 143 4.14 0.18 4.78
CA LEU A 143 5.24 -0.63 4.24
C LEU A 143 6.61 -0.04 4.59
N GLN A 144 6.78 1.28 4.47
CA GLN A 144 8.01 1.97 4.89
C GLN A 144 8.29 1.71 6.38
N LEU A 145 7.29 1.82 7.25
CA LEU A 145 7.45 1.56 8.69
C LEU A 145 7.88 0.12 8.97
N MET A 146 7.27 -0.86 8.29
CA MET A 146 7.63 -2.28 8.43
C MET A 146 9.08 -2.53 7.98
N LEU A 147 9.48 -1.97 6.84
CA LEU A 147 10.84 -2.10 6.32
C LEU A 147 11.86 -1.39 7.22
N ALA A 148 11.56 -0.18 7.70
CA ALA A 148 12.43 0.56 8.61
C ALA A 148 12.69 -0.24 9.89
N GLN A 149 11.63 -0.80 10.48
CA GLN A 149 11.75 -1.68 11.65
C GLN A 149 12.59 -2.93 11.34
N LYS A 150 12.36 -3.59 10.19
CA LYS A 150 13.10 -4.79 9.76
C LYS A 150 14.60 -4.53 9.56
N LEU A 151 14.95 -3.30 9.14
CA LEU A 151 16.31 -2.83 8.88
C LEU A 151 16.96 -2.18 10.11
N GLY A 152 16.24 -2.03 11.23
CA GLY A 152 16.77 -1.43 12.45
C GLY A 152 17.01 0.08 12.36
N VAL A 153 16.32 0.77 11.45
CA VAL A 153 16.46 2.21 11.21
C VAL A 153 15.13 2.95 11.46
N LYS A 154 15.20 4.28 11.56
CA LYS A 154 13.98 5.10 11.69
C LYS A 154 13.33 5.34 10.32
N PRO A 155 12.02 5.60 10.23
CA PRO A 155 11.45 6.10 8.98
C PRO A 155 12.01 7.49 8.63
N GLY A 156 12.28 7.69 7.35
CA GLY A 156 12.68 8.95 6.73
C GLY A 156 11.53 9.54 5.91
N MET A 157 11.86 10.24 4.82
CA MET A 157 10.87 10.84 3.92
C MET A 157 10.11 9.75 3.15
N TYR A 158 8.79 9.92 3.09
CA TYR A 158 7.94 9.20 2.13
C TYR A 158 7.55 10.15 0.99
N SER A 159 7.88 9.77 -0.23
CA SER A 159 7.51 10.50 -1.45
C SER A 159 6.57 9.64 -2.29
N HIS A 160 5.57 10.27 -2.91
CA HIS A 160 4.58 9.61 -3.75
C HIS A 160 4.41 10.43 -5.04
N SER A 161 4.87 9.89 -6.16
CA SER A 161 4.80 10.55 -7.47
C SER A 161 3.70 9.92 -8.32
N ILE A 162 2.82 10.75 -8.88
CA ILE A 162 1.66 10.32 -9.67
C ILE A 162 1.79 10.89 -11.07
N SER A 163 1.73 10.05 -12.09
CA SER A 163 1.76 10.50 -13.49
C SER A 163 0.39 10.98 -13.98
N ASN A 164 -0.68 10.27 -13.64
CA ASN A 164 -2.07 10.66 -13.92
C ASN A 164 -2.90 10.69 -12.63
N ALA A 165 -2.97 11.87 -12.02
CA ALA A 165 -3.85 12.15 -10.89
C ALA A 165 -5.22 12.56 -11.43
N HIS A 166 -6.26 11.78 -11.14
CA HIS A 166 -7.59 12.00 -11.71
C HIS A 166 -8.70 11.85 -10.66
N ILE A 167 -9.85 12.41 -11.02
CA ILE A 167 -11.12 12.36 -10.28
C ILE A 167 -12.17 11.95 -11.30
N TYR A 168 -13.00 10.97 -10.97
CA TYR A 168 -14.10 10.56 -11.85
C TYR A 168 -15.31 11.50 -11.73
N ASP A 169 -16.12 11.59 -12.77
CA ASP A 169 -17.28 12.48 -12.80
C ASP A 169 -18.27 12.22 -11.65
N ASN A 170 -18.46 10.94 -11.30
CA ASN A 170 -19.31 10.52 -10.18
C ASN A 170 -18.73 10.86 -8.79
N GLN A 171 -17.55 11.49 -8.71
CA GLN A 171 -16.87 11.85 -7.47
C GLN A 171 -16.80 13.37 -7.24
N TYR A 172 -17.25 14.21 -8.19
CA TYR A 172 -17.14 15.67 -8.06
C TYR A 172 -17.81 16.22 -6.81
N ASP A 173 -19.01 15.76 -6.48
CA ASP A 173 -19.74 16.26 -5.30
C ASP A 173 -19.06 15.86 -3.99
N ALA A 174 -18.46 14.67 -3.94
CA ALA A 174 -17.64 14.25 -2.82
C ALA A 174 -16.40 15.16 -2.66
N VAL A 175 -15.76 15.53 -3.76
CA VAL A 175 -14.60 16.44 -3.74
C VAL A 175 -15.02 17.84 -3.27
N LYS A 176 -16.11 18.39 -3.81
CA LYS A 176 -16.65 19.69 -3.38
C LYS A 176 -16.97 19.71 -1.89
N GLU A 177 -17.54 18.63 -1.36
CA GLU A 177 -17.80 18.46 0.06
C GLU A 177 -16.48 18.42 0.87
N MET A 178 -15.50 17.61 0.47
CA MET A 178 -14.20 17.56 1.14
C MET A 178 -13.47 18.90 1.16
N LEU A 179 -13.57 19.70 0.09
CA LEU A 179 -12.94 21.02 0.01
C LEU A 179 -13.56 22.06 0.97
N LYS A 180 -14.81 21.86 1.42
CA LYS A 180 -15.46 22.72 2.42
C LYS A 180 -15.05 22.37 3.85
N ARG A 181 -14.53 21.16 4.07
CA ARG A 181 -14.16 20.66 5.40
C ARG A 181 -12.84 21.27 5.85
N LYS A 182 -12.76 21.64 7.13
CA LYS A 182 -11.52 22.08 7.78
C LYS A 182 -10.88 20.92 8.52
N ASN A 183 -9.59 20.66 8.29
CA ASN A 183 -8.86 19.64 9.04
C ASN A 183 -8.51 20.14 10.44
N THR A 184 -9.21 19.66 11.47
CA THR A 184 -8.95 19.95 12.89
C THR A 184 -8.31 18.77 13.63
N HIS A 185 -8.00 17.69 12.91
CA HIS A 185 -7.51 16.46 13.50
C HIS A 185 -6.04 16.58 13.92
N LYS A 186 -5.70 16.04 15.10
CA LYS A 186 -4.31 16.01 15.59
C LYS A 186 -3.44 15.09 14.71
N PRO A 187 -2.11 15.30 14.63
CA PRO A 187 -1.25 14.36 13.93
C PRO A 187 -1.40 12.93 14.47
N ILE A 188 -1.57 11.97 13.57
CA ILE A 188 -1.61 10.54 13.90
C ILE A 188 -0.19 10.03 13.99
N HIS A 189 0.11 9.16 14.95
CA HIS A 189 1.41 8.49 15.07
C HIS A 189 1.22 6.98 14.93
N ALA A 190 2.11 6.34 14.16
CA ALA A 190 2.07 4.91 13.91
C ALA A 190 3.30 4.24 14.53
N GLU A 191 3.09 3.49 15.61
CA GLU A 191 4.09 2.61 16.20
C GLU A 191 3.72 1.17 15.89
N LEU A 192 4.63 0.45 15.24
CA LEU A 192 4.36 -0.92 14.85
C LEU A 192 4.73 -1.90 15.96
N PRO A 193 3.95 -2.98 16.16
CA PRO A 193 4.36 -4.10 16.99
C PRO A 193 5.73 -4.64 16.57
N ARG A 194 6.46 -5.26 17.50
CA ARG A 194 7.77 -5.87 17.19
C ARG A 194 7.64 -6.92 16.08
N ASN A 195 8.68 -6.97 15.24
CA ASN A 195 8.81 -7.89 14.11
C ASN A 195 7.65 -7.82 13.11
N ALA A 196 7.09 -6.62 12.88
CA ALA A 196 5.92 -6.43 12.02
C ALA A 196 6.12 -6.99 10.61
N PHE A 197 7.29 -6.77 9.99
CA PHE A 197 7.60 -7.31 8.67
C PHE A 197 7.61 -8.84 8.65
N ASP A 198 8.32 -9.49 9.59
CA ASP A 198 8.40 -10.96 9.68
C ASP A 198 7.04 -11.61 9.96
N ARG A 199 6.21 -10.94 10.77
CA ARG A 199 4.85 -11.38 11.07
C ARG A 199 3.92 -11.18 9.87
N ALA A 200 4.12 -10.12 9.10
CA ALA A 200 3.40 -9.88 7.86
C ALA A 200 3.74 -10.93 6.80
N GLU A 201 5.00 -11.37 6.69
CA GLU A 201 5.40 -12.48 5.81
C GLU A 201 4.63 -13.76 6.12
N LYS A 202 4.33 -13.99 7.40
CA LYS A 202 3.56 -15.15 7.89
C LYS A 202 2.04 -14.93 7.88
N LYS A 203 1.55 -13.79 7.39
CA LYS A 203 0.13 -13.42 7.39
C LYS A 203 -0.51 -13.52 8.79
N ASP A 204 0.21 -13.04 9.81
CA ASP A 204 -0.26 -13.09 11.20
C ASP A 204 -1.51 -12.20 11.39
N ALA A 205 -2.67 -12.82 11.59
CA ALA A 205 -3.93 -12.11 11.83
C ALA A 205 -3.91 -11.22 13.08
N LYS A 206 -3.14 -11.59 14.12
CA LYS A 206 -2.98 -10.76 15.33
C LYS A 206 -2.24 -9.46 15.03
N LEU A 207 -1.36 -9.46 14.02
CA LEU A 207 -0.66 -8.24 13.61
C LEU A 207 -1.64 -7.21 13.06
N VAL A 208 -2.64 -7.62 12.27
CA VAL A 208 -3.68 -6.72 11.75
C VAL A 208 -4.36 -6.00 12.90
N GLN A 209 -4.82 -6.75 13.91
CA GLN A 209 -5.55 -6.19 15.04
C GLN A 209 -4.71 -5.19 15.83
N GLN A 210 -3.44 -5.49 16.07
CA GLN A 210 -2.52 -4.62 16.82
C GLN A 210 -2.15 -3.33 16.05
N ILE A 211 -1.97 -3.42 14.73
CA ILE A 211 -1.73 -2.21 13.92
C ILE A 211 -3.01 -1.37 13.88
N VAL A 212 -4.18 -1.99 13.70
CA VAL A 212 -5.47 -1.28 13.68
C VAL A 212 -5.72 -0.59 15.02
N SER A 213 -5.47 -1.23 16.16
CA SER A 213 -5.69 -0.61 17.48
C SER A 213 -4.80 0.63 17.71
N THR A 214 -3.60 0.64 17.14
CA THR A 214 -2.70 1.80 17.17
C THR A 214 -3.33 3.03 16.49
N PHE A 215 -4.04 2.82 15.39
CA PHE A 215 -4.77 3.88 14.70
C PHE A 215 -6.11 4.21 15.37
N SER A 216 -6.87 3.21 15.80
CA SER A 216 -8.22 3.39 16.38
C SER A 216 -8.24 4.26 17.63
N SER A 217 -7.14 4.34 18.37
CA SER A 217 -7.00 5.22 19.54
C SER A 217 -6.78 6.70 19.19
N GLN A 218 -6.46 7.02 17.93
CA GLN A 218 -6.08 8.37 17.48
C GLN A 218 -6.90 8.87 16.29
N TYR A 219 -7.56 7.98 15.54
CA TYR A 219 -8.18 8.28 14.26
C TYR A 219 -9.68 8.63 14.40
N GLU A 220 -9.96 9.93 14.46
CA GLU A 220 -11.29 10.53 14.55
C GLU A 220 -11.61 11.30 13.25
N PRO A 221 -11.75 10.61 12.10
CA PRO A 221 -12.02 11.29 10.84
C PRO A 221 -13.39 11.94 10.84
N GLN A 222 -13.56 12.92 9.97
CA GLN A 222 -14.89 13.45 9.65
C GLN A 222 -15.78 12.39 8.99
N GLU A 223 -17.07 12.67 8.97
CA GLU A 223 -18.11 11.74 8.53
C GLU A 223 -17.83 11.13 7.15
N ALA A 224 -18.28 9.89 6.96
CA ALA A 224 -18.16 9.22 5.68
C ALA A 224 -18.96 9.96 4.60
N ILE A 225 -18.35 10.15 3.44
CA ILE A 225 -19.05 10.61 2.24
C ILE A 225 -19.69 9.39 1.59
N LYS A 226 -21.03 9.42 1.50
CA LYS A 226 -21.82 8.31 0.95
C LYS A 226 -21.85 8.39 -0.59
N GLY A 227 -22.21 7.28 -1.23
CA GLY A 227 -22.45 7.24 -2.68
C GLY A 227 -21.19 7.17 -3.56
N LEU A 228 -20.00 7.12 -2.97
CA LEU A 228 -18.76 6.90 -3.73
C LEU A 228 -18.74 5.48 -4.30
N GLN A 229 -18.76 5.38 -5.63
CA GLN A 229 -18.66 4.12 -6.37
C GLN A 229 -17.27 3.98 -6.98
N ILE A 230 -16.73 2.75 -6.93
CA ILE A 230 -15.49 2.41 -7.62
C ILE A 230 -15.80 2.39 -9.12
N VAL A 231 -14.98 3.11 -9.89
CA VAL A 231 -14.97 3.03 -11.35
C VAL A 231 -13.82 2.10 -11.74
N LEU A 232 -14.11 1.06 -12.52
CA LEU A 232 -13.15 0.05 -12.96
C LEU A 232 -12.82 0.24 -14.44
#